data_AF-A0A553QEK0-F1
#
_entry.id   AF-A0A553QEK0-F1
#
_cell.length_a   1.000
_cell.length_b   1.000
_cell.length_c   1.000
_cell.angle_alpha   90.00
_cell.angle_beta   90.00
_cell.angle_gamma   90.00
#
_symmetry.space_group_name_H-M   'P 1'
#
loop_
_entity.id
_entity.type
_entity.pdbx_description
1 polymer ?
#
loop_
_entity_poly.entity_id
_entity_poly.type
_entity_poly.pdbx_seq_one_letter_code
_entity_poly.pdbx_strand_id
1 'polypeptide(L)'
;MGDGDAGTLGEGVNQSHVLFDRFVQATTCKGTLKAFQELCDFLELKPNEYRVFYHKLKSKLNYWKAKALWAKLDKRASHKEYKKGRACANSKCLIIGAGPCGLRTAIELAFLGAKVVLLEKRDAFSRNNVLHLWPFTIHDLRGLGAKKFYGKFCAGAIDHISIRQLQLMLLKVALLLGIEIHVNVEFKGLIEPPEDQENERIGWRAEVNPRTHPVNELEFDVIIGADGRRNTLSGKNVALTPQEV
;
A
#
# COMPACT_ATOMS: atom_id res chain seq x y z
N MET A 1 -11.15 59.11 -12.81
CA MET A 1 -10.05 59.40 -11.86
C MET A 1 -10.57 59.05 -10.48
N GLY A 2 -10.13 58.00 -9.79
CA GLY A 2 -9.07 57.05 -10.09
C GLY A 2 -9.40 55.69 -9.48
N ASP A 3 -8.85 54.67 -10.12
CA ASP A 3 -8.79 53.29 -9.65
C ASP A 3 -8.03 53.21 -8.32
N GLY A 4 -8.58 52.44 -7.39
CA GLY A 4 -7.91 51.96 -6.18
C GLY A 4 -7.82 50.45 -6.25
N ASP A 5 -6.86 49.97 -7.03
CA ASP A 5 -6.44 48.58 -7.15
C ASP A 5 -6.08 48.03 -5.75
N ALA A 6 -6.92 47.14 -5.21
CA ALA A 6 -6.63 46.39 -4.00
C ALA A 6 -5.77 45.19 -4.38
N GLY A 7 -4.46 45.46 -4.47
CA GLY A 7 -3.44 44.47 -4.73
C GLY A 7 -3.48 43.28 -3.75
N THR A 8 -3.49 42.10 -4.36
CA THR A 8 -3.08 40.78 -3.85
C THR A 8 -1.98 40.81 -2.79
N LEU A 9 -2.27 40.27 -1.60
CA LEU A 9 -1.28 39.90 -0.58
C LEU A 9 -1.66 38.56 0.08
N GLY A 10 -0.99 37.49 -0.36
CA GLY A 10 -0.76 36.26 0.44
C GLY A 10 -1.70 35.08 0.24
N GLU A 11 -1.59 34.34 -0.87
CA GLU A 11 -2.04 32.94 -0.89
C GLU A 11 -1.20 32.14 0.11
N GLY A 12 -1.68 32.04 1.36
CA GLY A 12 -1.08 31.17 2.36
C GLY A 12 -0.98 29.75 1.79
N VAL A 13 0.24 29.18 1.80
CA VAL A 13 0.48 27.84 1.26
C VAL A 13 -0.47 26.87 1.95
N ASN A 14 -1.37 26.23 1.20
CA ASN A 14 -2.35 25.31 1.77
C ASN A 14 -1.62 24.17 2.50
N GLN A 15 -1.82 24.06 3.82
CA GLN A 15 -1.08 23.12 4.67
C GLN A 15 -1.23 21.67 4.21
N SER A 16 -2.39 21.25 3.68
CA SER A 16 -2.57 19.90 3.12
C SER A 16 -1.66 19.64 1.91
N HIS A 17 -1.36 20.67 1.11
CA HIS A 17 -0.47 20.57 -0.05
C HIS A 17 0.99 20.39 0.39
N VAL A 18 1.41 21.10 1.45
CA VAL A 18 2.75 20.95 2.06
C VAL A 18 2.93 19.54 2.62
N LEU A 19 1.94 19.06 3.38
CA LEU A 19 1.97 17.72 3.97
C LEU A 19 2.02 16.63 2.90
N PHE A 20 1.24 16.78 1.81
CA PHE A 20 1.29 15.88 0.67
C PHE A 20 2.63 15.92 -0.06
N ASP A 21 3.20 17.10 -0.28
CA ASP A 21 4.53 17.21 -0.91
C ASP A 21 5.61 16.55 -0.05
N ARG A 22 5.55 16.70 1.28
CA ARG A 22 6.47 16.01 2.20
C ARG A 22 6.29 14.49 2.13
N PHE A 23 5.06 13.98 2.06
CA PHE A 23 4.79 12.56 1.84
C PHE A 23 5.37 12.07 0.51
N VAL A 24 5.16 12.80 -0.58
CA VAL A 24 5.69 12.47 -1.91
C VAL A 24 7.22 12.48 -1.92
N GLN A 25 7.85 13.41 -1.20
CA GLN A 25 9.30 13.58 -1.16
C GLN A 25 10.02 12.69 -0.14
N ALA A 26 9.30 12.05 0.80
CA ALA A 26 9.89 11.19 1.81
C ALA A 26 10.78 10.08 1.21
N THR A 27 11.96 9.89 1.80
CA THR A 27 13.04 9.02 1.28
C THR A 27 13.32 7.78 2.13
N THR A 28 12.58 7.62 3.23
CA THR A 28 12.67 6.48 4.16
C THR A 28 11.29 5.90 4.42
N CYS A 29 11.24 4.62 4.81
CA CYS A 29 9.97 3.95 5.13
C CYS A 29 9.27 4.65 6.30
N LYS A 30 9.94 4.82 7.45
CA LYS A 30 9.45 5.58 8.60
C LYS A 30 9.00 7.00 8.24
N GLY A 31 9.82 7.73 7.47
CA GLY A 31 9.49 9.09 7.07
C GLY A 31 8.24 9.16 6.19
N THR A 32 8.05 8.17 5.32
CA THR A 32 6.86 8.06 4.47
C THR A 32 5.61 7.77 5.30
N LEU A 33 5.68 6.79 6.21
CA LEU A 33 4.58 6.45 7.13
C LEU A 33 4.19 7.65 8.00
N LYS A 34 5.17 8.30 8.63
CA LYS A 34 4.94 9.48 9.47
C LYS A 34 4.32 10.63 8.68
N ALA A 35 4.89 10.95 7.51
CA ALA A 35 4.36 12.04 6.68
C ALA A 35 2.94 11.77 6.19
N PHE A 36 2.60 10.50 5.92
CA PHE A 36 1.25 10.10 5.54
C PHE A 36 0.26 10.17 6.71
N GLN A 37 0.67 9.74 7.91
CA GLN A 37 -0.16 9.84 9.12
C GLN A 37 -0.51 11.31 9.40
N GLU A 38 0.49 12.20 9.40
CA GLU A 38 0.25 13.63 9.61
C GLU A 38 -0.65 14.27 8.53
N LEU A 39 -0.59 13.78 7.28
CA LEU A 39 -1.52 14.18 6.23
C LEU A 39 -2.94 13.69 6.51
N CYS A 40 -3.10 12.44 6.95
CA CYS A 40 -4.41 11.87 7.29
C CYS A 40 -5.02 12.58 8.49
N ASP A 41 -4.24 12.85 9.53
CA ASP A 41 -4.67 13.57 10.73
C ASP A 41 -5.16 14.98 10.37
N PHE A 42 -4.39 15.71 9.57
CA PHE A 42 -4.77 17.06 9.11
C PHE A 42 -6.05 17.06 8.26
N LEU A 43 -6.26 16.03 7.45
CA LEU A 43 -7.47 15.88 6.62
C LEU A 43 -8.63 15.21 7.36
N GLU A 44 -8.45 14.82 8.63
CA GLU A 44 -9.40 14.06 9.44
C GLU A 44 -9.85 12.77 8.75
N LEU A 45 -8.89 12.04 8.18
CA LEU A 45 -9.11 10.79 7.47
C LEU A 45 -8.68 9.61 8.33
N LYS A 46 -9.48 8.55 8.32
CA LYS A 46 -9.17 7.29 9.00
C LYS A 46 -8.84 6.21 7.96
N PRO A 47 -7.57 5.79 7.81
CA PRO A 47 -7.18 4.75 6.84
C PRO A 47 -7.89 3.41 7.03
N ASN A 48 -8.38 3.11 8.24
CA ASN A 48 -9.14 1.89 8.51
C ASN A 48 -10.52 1.86 7.83
N GLU A 49 -11.09 3.01 7.42
CA GLU A 49 -12.30 3.13 6.59
C GLU A 49 -12.00 2.82 5.11
N TYR A 50 -11.28 1.72 4.84
CA TYR A 50 -10.63 1.40 3.57
C TYR A 50 -11.54 1.51 2.34
N ARG A 51 -12.82 1.14 2.46
CA ARG A 51 -13.80 1.18 1.34
C ARG A 51 -14.03 2.58 0.77
N VAL A 52 -13.93 3.61 1.62
CA VAL A 52 -14.20 5.01 1.25
C VAL A 52 -12.96 5.90 1.35
N PHE A 53 -11.90 5.43 1.99
CA PHE A 53 -10.70 6.20 2.30
C PHE A 53 -10.10 6.90 1.07
N TYR A 54 -9.80 6.15 -0.01
CA TYR A 54 -9.19 6.73 -1.21
C TYR A 54 -10.05 7.84 -1.83
N HIS A 55 -11.37 7.64 -1.88
CA HIS A 55 -12.31 8.61 -2.41
C HIS A 55 -12.35 9.89 -1.56
N LYS A 56 -12.40 9.75 -0.22
CA LYS A 56 -12.36 10.88 0.73
C LYS A 56 -11.02 11.63 0.66
N LEU A 57 -9.90 10.90 0.57
CA LEU A 57 -8.57 11.49 0.42
C LEU A 57 -8.49 12.34 -0.84
N LYS A 58 -8.91 11.77 -1.98
CA LYS A 58 -8.91 12.48 -3.26
C LYS A 58 -9.81 13.72 -3.23
N SER A 59 -11.00 13.63 -2.64
CA SER A 59 -11.94 14.76 -2.58
C SER A 59 -11.44 15.89 -1.68
N LYS A 60 -10.79 15.55 -0.55
CA LYS A 60 -10.24 16.55 0.38
C LYS A 60 -8.92 17.15 -0.11
N LEU A 61 -8.16 16.45 -0.95
CA LEU A 61 -6.89 16.95 -1.50
C LEU A 61 -7.04 17.53 -2.91
N ASN A 62 -7.66 18.72 -3.00
CA ASN A 62 -7.71 19.50 -4.24
C ASN A 62 -6.37 20.21 -4.49
N TYR A 63 -5.38 19.45 -4.97
CA TYR A 63 -4.03 19.93 -5.24
C TYR A 63 -3.62 19.61 -6.69
N TRP A 64 -3.17 20.62 -7.45
CA TRP A 64 -2.78 20.44 -8.86
C TRP A 64 -1.69 19.38 -9.05
N LYS A 65 -0.73 19.29 -8.11
CA LYS A 65 0.33 18.28 -8.11
C LYS A 65 -0.18 16.86 -7.88
N ALA A 66 -1.37 16.69 -7.30
CA ALA A 66 -1.97 15.38 -7.01
C ALA A 66 -2.95 14.93 -8.11
N LYS A 67 -3.58 15.86 -8.85
CA LYS A 67 -4.57 15.56 -9.91
C LYS A 67 -4.09 14.51 -10.93
N ALA A 68 -2.85 14.64 -11.42
CA ALA A 68 -2.29 13.70 -12.39
C ALA A 68 -2.07 12.29 -11.82
N LEU A 69 -1.83 12.17 -10.51
CA LEU A 69 -1.72 10.89 -9.81
C LEU A 69 -3.10 10.25 -9.66
N TRP A 70 -4.10 11.04 -9.27
CA TRP A 70 -5.49 10.59 -9.16
C TRP A 70 -6.01 10.02 -10.47
N ALA A 71 -5.84 10.74 -11.58
CA ALA A 71 -6.26 10.27 -12.91
C ALA A 71 -5.65 8.90 -13.28
N LYS A 72 -4.40 8.63 -12.88
CA LYS A 72 -3.73 7.36 -13.14
C LYS A 72 -4.30 6.21 -12.30
N LEU A 73 -4.48 6.45 -11.00
CA LEU A 73 -5.05 5.46 -10.09
C LEU A 73 -6.54 5.20 -10.39
N ASP A 74 -7.32 6.24 -10.68
CA ASP A 74 -8.72 6.14 -11.12
C ASP A 74 -8.83 5.33 -12.42
N LYS A 75 -7.94 5.59 -13.41
CA LYS A 75 -7.90 4.81 -14.66
C LYS A 75 -7.65 3.33 -14.36
N ARG A 76 -6.69 3.00 -13.50
CA ARG A 76 -6.43 1.61 -13.11
C ARG A 76 -7.65 1.01 -12.42
N ALA A 77 -8.19 1.66 -11.39
CA ALA A 77 -9.35 1.19 -10.63
C ALA A 77 -10.62 0.97 -11.49
N SER A 78 -10.71 1.65 -12.64
CA SER A 78 -11.84 1.50 -13.58
C SER A 78 -11.80 0.24 -14.45
N HIS A 79 -10.71 -0.55 -14.41
CA HIS A 79 -10.63 -1.81 -15.15
C HIS A 79 -11.78 -2.77 -14.75
N LYS A 80 -12.34 -3.46 -15.75
CA LYS A 80 -13.54 -4.30 -15.59
C LYS A 80 -13.34 -5.44 -14.60
N GLU A 81 -12.11 -5.95 -14.51
CA GLU A 81 -11.70 -7.05 -13.64
C GLU A 81 -11.92 -6.72 -12.16
N TYR A 82 -11.75 -5.44 -11.78
CA TYR A 82 -11.96 -4.97 -10.41
C TYR A 82 -13.44 -4.85 -10.02
N LYS A 83 -14.37 -4.93 -10.98
CA LYS A 83 -15.82 -4.78 -10.77
C LYS A 83 -16.18 -3.54 -9.94
N LYS A 84 -15.51 -2.40 -10.22
CA LYS A 84 -15.63 -1.14 -9.46
C LYS A 84 -15.29 -1.31 -7.96
N GLY A 85 -14.24 -2.08 -7.64
CA GLY A 85 -13.81 -2.37 -6.27
C GLY A 85 -14.76 -3.29 -5.50
N ARG A 86 -15.50 -4.17 -6.20
CA ARG A 86 -16.47 -5.08 -5.59
C ARG A 86 -16.12 -6.55 -5.75
N ALA A 87 -15.07 -6.88 -6.50
CA ALA A 87 -14.70 -8.26 -6.77
C ALA A 87 -14.33 -9.03 -5.48
N CYS A 88 -13.70 -8.36 -4.51
CA CYS A 88 -13.26 -8.95 -3.24
C CYS A 88 -13.74 -8.13 -2.02
N ALA A 89 -14.89 -7.44 -2.11
CA ALA A 89 -15.34 -6.47 -1.09
C ALA A 89 -15.47 -7.02 0.34
N ASN A 90 -15.64 -8.34 0.48
CA ASN A 90 -15.81 -9.01 1.77
C ASN A 90 -14.58 -9.84 2.17
N SER A 91 -13.52 -9.87 1.35
CA SER A 91 -12.31 -10.60 1.65
C SER A 91 -11.40 -9.79 2.56
N LYS A 92 -10.89 -10.41 3.63
CA LYS A 92 -9.81 -9.88 4.45
C LYS A 92 -8.51 -10.59 4.08
N CYS A 93 -7.51 -9.83 3.67
CA CYS A 93 -6.24 -10.35 3.16
C CYS A 93 -5.07 -9.91 4.06
N LEU A 94 -4.26 -10.88 4.48
CA LEU A 94 -2.98 -10.66 5.15
C LEU A 94 -1.82 -10.89 4.19
N ILE A 95 -0.91 -9.93 4.08
CA ILE A 95 0.31 -10.05 3.27
C ILE A 95 1.53 -10.01 4.19
N ILE A 96 2.44 -10.97 4.00
CA ILE A 96 3.70 -11.04 4.75
C ILE A 96 4.83 -10.52 3.85
N GLY A 97 5.40 -9.37 4.21
CA GLY A 97 6.57 -8.77 3.59
C GLY A 97 6.26 -7.55 2.70
N ALA A 98 6.90 -6.42 3.00
CA ALA A 98 6.86 -5.18 2.22
C ALA A 98 7.96 -5.14 1.13
N GLY A 99 8.27 -6.29 0.53
CA GLY A 99 9.07 -6.35 -0.69
C GLY A 99 8.31 -5.76 -1.89
N PRO A 100 8.97 -5.52 -3.03
CA PRO A 100 8.28 -5.06 -4.24
C PRO A 100 7.06 -5.91 -4.61
N CYS A 101 7.19 -7.23 -4.57
CA CYS A 101 6.10 -8.15 -4.90
C CYS A 101 4.94 -8.05 -3.89
N GLY A 102 5.23 -8.07 -2.59
CA GLY A 102 4.19 -7.99 -1.55
C GLY A 102 3.39 -6.69 -1.62
N LEU A 103 4.08 -5.54 -1.76
CA LEU A 103 3.41 -4.24 -1.94
C LEU A 103 2.61 -4.19 -3.26
N ARG A 104 3.15 -4.75 -4.35
CA ARG A 104 2.45 -4.78 -5.64
C ARG A 104 1.19 -5.65 -5.59
N THR A 105 1.24 -6.79 -4.91
CA THR A 105 0.07 -7.64 -4.66
C THR A 105 -0.96 -6.94 -3.79
N ALA A 106 -0.51 -6.24 -2.74
CA ALA A 106 -1.38 -5.45 -1.87
C ALA A 106 -2.20 -4.42 -2.67
N ILE A 107 -1.55 -3.73 -3.61
CA ILE A 107 -2.18 -2.75 -4.49
C ILE A 107 -3.27 -3.39 -5.37
N GLU A 108 -3.05 -4.58 -5.93
CA GLU A 108 -4.10 -5.28 -6.71
C GLU A 108 -5.30 -5.67 -5.84
N LEU A 109 -5.07 -6.23 -4.65
CA LEU A 109 -6.15 -6.62 -3.73
C LEU A 109 -6.96 -5.40 -3.28
N ALA A 110 -6.30 -4.26 -3.07
CA ALA A 110 -6.99 -3.00 -2.78
C ALA A 110 -7.86 -2.55 -3.96
N PHE A 111 -7.39 -2.64 -5.20
CA PHE A 111 -8.22 -2.34 -6.38
C PHE A 111 -9.40 -3.31 -6.53
N LEU A 112 -9.25 -4.59 -6.15
CA LEU A 112 -10.33 -5.56 -6.10
C LEU A 112 -11.38 -5.26 -5.00
N GLY A 113 -11.04 -4.39 -4.05
CA GLY A 113 -11.93 -3.96 -2.96
C GLY A 113 -11.74 -4.70 -1.63
N ALA A 114 -10.70 -5.54 -1.50
CA ALA A 114 -10.44 -6.29 -0.27
C ALA A 114 -9.96 -5.38 0.87
N LYS A 115 -10.18 -5.81 2.12
CA LYS A 115 -9.46 -5.26 3.28
C LYS A 115 -8.07 -5.87 3.26
N VAL A 116 -7.05 -5.04 3.06
CA VAL A 116 -5.65 -5.49 2.99
C VAL A 116 -4.87 -5.01 4.20
N VAL A 117 -4.25 -5.96 4.90
CA VAL A 117 -3.28 -5.70 5.98
C VAL A 117 -1.95 -6.32 5.58
N LEU A 118 -0.86 -5.57 5.72
CA LEU A 118 0.49 -5.99 5.37
C LEU A 118 1.42 -5.90 6.57
N LEU A 119 2.14 -6.99 6.85
CA LEU A 119 3.14 -7.05 7.91
C LEU A 119 4.55 -7.00 7.32
N GLU A 120 5.42 -6.16 7.87
CA GLU A 120 6.84 -6.15 7.56
C GLU A 120 7.64 -6.09 8.85
N LYS A 121 8.59 -7.02 8.97
CA LYS A 121 9.42 -7.12 10.18
C LYS A 121 10.46 -6.01 10.33
N ARG A 122 10.81 -5.35 9.24
CA ARG A 122 11.74 -4.21 9.23
C ARG A 122 11.00 -2.88 9.19
N ASP A 123 11.68 -1.81 9.54
CA ASP A 123 11.16 -0.45 9.42
C ASP A 123 11.93 0.42 8.41
N ALA A 124 12.84 -0.20 7.65
CA ALA A 124 13.68 0.48 6.70
C ALA A 124 13.85 -0.33 5.40
N PHE A 125 13.88 0.41 4.28
CA PHE A 125 14.25 -0.11 2.97
C PHE A 125 15.72 0.23 2.67
N SER A 126 16.61 -0.72 2.92
CA SER A 126 18.07 -0.53 2.90
C SER A 126 18.78 -1.08 1.66
N ARG A 127 18.10 -1.89 0.84
CA ARG A 127 18.74 -2.57 -0.31
C ARG A 127 18.95 -1.61 -1.49
N ASN A 128 20.21 -1.39 -1.84
CA ASN A 128 20.60 -0.54 -2.97
C ASN A 128 20.79 -1.31 -4.29
N ASN A 129 20.76 -2.65 -4.27
CA ASN A 129 20.85 -3.45 -5.50
C ASN A 129 19.80 -2.99 -6.52
N VAL A 130 20.15 -3.09 -7.78
CA VAL A 130 19.37 -2.60 -8.92
C VAL A 130 18.68 -3.78 -9.61
N LEU A 131 17.39 -3.62 -9.87
CA LEU A 131 16.57 -4.57 -10.61
C LEU A 131 16.39 -4.06 -12.04
N HIS A 132 16.67 -4.90 -13.02
CA HIS A 132 16.21 -4.69 -14.39
C HIS A 132 14.68 -4.80 -14.45
N LEU A 133 14.06 -3.97 -15.28
CA LEU A 133 12.62 -3.88 -15.47
C LEU A 133 12.28 -4.17 -16.92
N TRP A 134 11.47 -5.21 -17.12
CA TRP A 134 10.91 -5.47 -18.45
C TRP A 134 9.94 -4.36 -18.86
N PRO A 135 9.71 -4.17 -20.18
CA PRO A 135 8.84 -3.11 -20.69
C PRO A 135 7.45 -3.06 -20.05
N PHE A 136 6.82 -4.21 -19.79
CA PHE A 136 5.50 -4.26 -19.14
C PHE A 136 5.56 -3.75 -17.70
N THR A 137 6.63 -4.03 -16.96
CA THR A 137 6.81 -3.56 -15.58
C THR A 137 7.00 -2.05 -15.54
N ILE A 138 7.75 -1.50 -16.50
CA ILE A 138 7.90 -0.05 -16.67
C ILE A 138 6.53 0.59 -16.95
N HIS A 139 5.74 -0.01 -17.85
CA HIS A 139 4.38 0.46 -18.16
C HIS A 139 3.47 0.41 -16.94
N ASP A 140 3.47 -0.70 -16.21
CA ASP A 140 2.67 -0.90 -15.00
C ASP A 140 2.98 0.15 -13.93
N LEU A 141 4.26 0.34 -13.59
CA LEU A 141 4.70 1.32 -12.61
C LEU A 141 4.41 2.77 -13.06
N ARG A 142 4.55 3.09 -14.35
CA ARG A 142 4.09 4.39 -14.90
C ARG A 142 2.58 4.58 -14.76
N GLY A 143 1.82 3.50 -14.90
CA GLY A 143 0.37 3.45 -14.68
C GLY A 143 -0.02 3.68 -13.22
N LEU A 144 0.85 3.35 -12.27
CA LEU A 144 0.68 3.63 -10.83
C LEU A 144 1.26 4.99 -10.39
N GLY A 145 1.75 5.80 -11.34
CA GLY A 145 2.27 7.13 -11.04
C GLY A 145 3.74 7.16 -10.60
N ALA A 146 4.56 6.17 -10.95
CA ALA A 146 5.98 6.10 -10.55
C ALA A 146 6.76 7.41 -10.68
N LYS A 147 6.61 8.13 -11.79
CA LYS A 147 7.29 9.42 -12.01
C LYS A 147 6.93 10.51 -10.99
N LYS A 148 5.76 10.42 -10.35
CA LYS A 148 5.35 11.35 -9.30
C LYS A 148 6.18 11.16 -8.03
N PHE A 149 6.48 9.91 -7.68
CA PHE A 149 7.22 9.56 -6.46
C PHE A 149 8.72 9.46 -6.69
N TYR A 150 9.14 9.22 -7.92
CA TYR A 150 10.54 9.14 -8.33
C TYR A 150 10.72 9.78 -9.70
N GLY A 151 11.08 11.06 -9.74
CA GLY A 151 11.17 11.84 -11.00
C GLY A 151 12.15 11.27 -12.03
N LYS A 152 13.17 10.53 -11.56
CA LYS A 152 14.17 9.85 -12.41
C LYS A 152 13.69 8.48 -12.94
N PHE A 153 12.46 8.05 -12.62
CA PHE A 153 11.94 6.75 -13.00
C PHE A 153 11.97 6.55 -14.51
N CYS A 154 12.84 5.65 -14.97
CA CYS A 154 13.01 5.27 -16.38
C CYS A 154 13.03 6.48 -17.32
N ALA A 155 13.89 7.46 -17.00
CA ALA A 155 14.16 8.61 -17.86
C ALA A 155 15.11 8.19 -19.00
N GLY A 156 14.82 8.63 -20.23
CA GLY A 156 15.57 8.18 -21.42
C GLY A 156 15.46 6.67 -21.62
N ALA A 157 16.61 6.02 -21.82
CA ALA A 157 16.73 4.57 -22.00
C ALA A 157 16.91 3.78 -20.68
N ILE A 158 16.74 4.41 -19.51
CA ILE A 158 16.86 3.72 -18.22
C ILE A 158 15.71 2.72 -18.05
N ASP A 159 16.05 1.48 -17.78
CA ASP A 159 15.16 0.32 -17.66
C ASP A 159 15.34 -0.41 -16.32
N HIS A 160 15.83 0.27 -15.30
CA HIS A 160 16.16 -0.33 -14.02
C HIS A 160 15.87 0.60 -12.84
N ILE A 161 15.75 0.01 -11.65
CA ILE A 161 15.47 0.73 -10.39
C ILE A 161 16.11 0.02 -9.20
N SER A 162 16.60 0.77 -8.21
CA SER A 162 17.05 0.14 -6.96
C SER A 162 15.89 -0.39 -6.13
N ILE A 163 16.10 -1.52 -5.45
CA ILE A 163 15.06 -2.20 -4.67
C ILE A 163 14.38 -1.24 -3.69
N ARG A 164 15.15 -0.46 -2.93
CA ARG A 164 14.58 0.50 -1.96
C ARG A 164 13.72 1.58 -2.61
N GLN A 165 14.07 2.06 -3.80
CA GLN A 165 13.28 3.08 -4.50
C GLN A 165 11.96 2.50 -5.00
N LEU A 166 11.98 1.26 -5.51
CA LEU A 166 10.77 0.54 -5.89
C LEU A 166 9.86 0.31 -4.67
N GLN A 167 10.43 -0.10 -3.53
CA GLN A 167 9.68 -0.26 -2.28
C GLN A 167 9.04 1.05 -1.80
N LEU A 168 9.78 2.17 -1.79
CA LEU A 168 9.23 3.47 -1.40
C LEU A 168 8.09 3.94 -2.30
N MET A 169 8.24 3.75 -3.61
CA MET A 169 7.21 4.11 -4.59
C MET A 169 5.94 3.31 -4.35
N LEU A 170 6.05 1.98 -4.25
CA LEU A 170 4.90 1.11 -4.03
C LEU A 170 4.27 1.30 -2.64
N LEU A 171 5.07 1.58 -1.61
CA LEU A 171 4.58 1.95 -0.28
C LEU A 171 3.67 3.17 -0.35
N LYS A 172 4.08 4.21 -1.08
CA LYS A 172 3.27 5.43 -1.24
C LYS A 172 1.94 5.13 -1.94
N VAL A 173 1.95 4.32 -3.00
CA VAL A 173 0.71 3.91 -3.68
C VAL A 173 -0.18 3.09 -2.75
N ALA A 174 0.39 2.13 -2.02
CA ALA A 174 -0.34 1.28 -1.08
C ALA A 174 -1.05 2.11 0.00
N LEU A 175 -0.35 3.07 0.62
CA LEU A 175 -0.91 3.96 1.63
C LEU A 175 -2.06 4.81 1.08
N LEU A 176 -1.90 5.36 -0.13
CA LEU A 176 -2.96 6.14 -0.79
C LEU A 176 -4.23 5.33 -1.05
N LEU A 177 -4.10 4.02 -1.30
CA LEU A 177 -5.22 3.10 -1.51
C LEU A 177 -5.83 2.58 -0.19
N GLY A 178 -5.38 3.07 0.97
CA GLY A 178 -5.94 2.69 2.27
C GLY A 178 -5.47 1.32 2.77
N ILE A 179 -4.34 0.82 2.26
CA ILE A 179 -3.74 -0.42 2.73
C ILE A 179 -3.13 -0.20 4.11
N GLU A 180 -3.47 -1.07 5.05
CA GLU A 180 -2.96 -1.02 6.41
C GLU A 180 -1.60 -1.71 6.47
N ILE A 181 -0.56 -1.01 6.93
CA ILE A 181 0.82 -1.48 6.89
C ILE A 181 1.44 -1.38 8.27
N HIS A 182 1.87 -2.52 8.81
CA HIS A 182 2.53 -2.64 10.11
C HIS A 182 3.99 -2.98 9.93
N VAL A 183 4.87 -2.05 10.27
CA VAL A 183 6.34 -2.26 10.29
C VAL A 183 6.79 -2.67 11.69
N ASN A 184 7.97 -3.30 11.79
CA ASN A 184 8.47 -3.91 13.03
C ASN A 184 7.55 -4.99 13.60
N VAL A 185 6.76 -5.63 12.74
CA VAL A 185 5.90 -6.75 13.09
C VAL A 185 6.31 -7.96 12.27
N GLU A 186 6.84 -8.97 12.94
CA GLU A 186 7.23 -10.23 12.30
C GLU A 186 6.11 -11.26 12.43
N PHE A 187 5.66 -11.80 11.30
CA PHE A 187 4.81 -12.98 11.27
C PHE A 187 5.60 -14.20 11.78
N LYS A 188 5.00 -14.97 12.69
CA LYS A 188 5.59 -16.17 13.29
C LYS A 188 4.89 -17.45 12.88
N GLY A 189 3.58 -17.41 12.68
CA GLY A 189 2.80 -18.59 12.34
C GLY A 189 1.32 -18.29 12.15
N LEU A 190 0.58 -19.30 11.73
CA LEU A 190 -0.88 -19.27 11.69
C LEU A 190 -1.43 -19.70 13.05
N ILE A 191 -2.52 -19.08 13.46
CA ILE A 191 -3.35 -19.53 14.57
C ILE A 191 -4.63 -20.07 13.95
N GLU A 192 -4.85 -21.37 14.10
CA GLU A 192 -6.04 -22.04 13.61
C GLU A 192 -7.28 -21.58 14.38
N PRO A 193 -8.45 -21.50 13.72
CA PRO A 193 -9.73 -21.39 14.40
C PRO A 193 -9.88 -22.46 15.50
N PRO A 194 -10.42 -22.14 16.69
CA PRO A 194 -10.72 -23.16 17.70
C PRO A 194 -11.75 -24.17 17.17
N GLU A 195 -11.70 -25.42 17.65
CA GLU A 195 -12.65 -26.48 17.26
C GLU A 195 -14.08 -26.18 17.75
N ASP A 196 -14.21 -25.65 18.97
CA ASP A 196 -15.48 -25.20 19.53
C ASP A 196 -15.85 -23.82 18.97
N GLN A 197 -16.95 -23.77 18.22
CA GLN A 197 -17.47 -22.60 17.51
C GLN A 197 -18.97 -22.40 17.80
N GLU A 198 -19.50 -23.01 18.87
CA GLU A 198 -20.94 -22.97 19.18
C GLU A 198 -21.41 -21.56 19.56
N ASN A 199 -20.57 -20.79 20.24
CA ASN A 199 -20.92 -19.47 20.79
C ASN A 199 -20.34 -18.28 20.00
N GLU A 200 -19.15 -18.44 19.40
CA GLU A 200 -18.48 -17.38 18.65
C GLU A 200 -17.76 -17.98 17.43
N ARG A 201 -17.94 -17.33 16.27
CA ARG A 201 -17.25 -17.74 15.04
C ARG A 201 -15.92 -17.01 14.91
N ILE A 202 -14.83 -17.67 15.27
CA ILE A 202 -13.47 -17.10 15.21
C ILE A 202 -12.76 -17.65 13.97
N GLY A 203 -12.32 -16.75 13.07
CA GLY A 203 -11.56 -17.08 11.86
C GLY A 203 -10.06 -17.29 12.08
N TRP A 204 -9.34 -17.49 10.98
CA TRP A 204 -7.88 -17.64 10.97
C TRP A 204 -7.19 -16.36 11.43
N ARG A 205 -6.20 -16.50 12.31
CA ARG A 205 -5.38 -15.38 12.80
C ARG A 205 -3.90 -15.62 12.56
N ALA A 206 -3.09 -14.60 12.80
CA ALA A 206 -1.64 -14.65 12.66
C ALA A 206 -0.97 -14.48 14.02
N GLU A 207 -0.08 -15.40 14.36
CA GLU A 207 0.86 -15.17 15.44
C GLU A 207 1.91 -14.17 14.96
N VAL A 208 2.09 -13.09 15.73
CA VAL A 208 3.03 -12.03 15.42
C VAL A 208 3.98 -11.73 16.57
N ASN A 209 5.12 -11.12 16.25
CA ASN A 209 6.03 -10.54 17.23
C ASN A 209 6.17 -9.03 16.98
N PRO A 210 5.92 -8.18 17.99
CA PRO A 210 5.52 -8.53 19.37
C PRO A 210 4.06 -9.04 19.45
N ARG A 211 3.80 -10.04 20.31
CA ARG A 211 2.46 -10.64 20.48
C ARG A 211 1.39 -9.66 20.95
N THR A 212 1.80 -8.57 21.61
CA THR A 212 0.91 -7.50 22.07
C THR A 212 0.43 -6.57 20.96
N HIS A 213 0.91 -6.74 19.72
CA HIS A 213 0.52 -5.90 18.60
C HIS A 213 -0.97 -6.13 18.25
N PRO A 214 -1.79 -5.08 18.02
CA PRO A 214 -3.24 -5.22 17.78
C PRO A 214 -3.63 -6.13 16.61
N VAL A 215 -2.73 -6.29 15.64
CA VAL A 215 -2.94 -7.18 14.49
C VAL A 215 -3.03 -8.67 14.87
N ASN A 216 -2.65 -9.04 16.09
CA ASN A 216 -2.83 -10.40 16.61
C ASN A 216 -4.31 -10.82 16.67
N GLU A 217 -5.23 -9.84 16.76
CA GLU A 217 -6.68 -10.07 16.73
C GLU A 217 -7.28 -9.96 15.33
N LEU A 218 -6.45 -9.74 14.29
CA LEU A 218 -6.94 -9.67 12.92
C LEU A 218 -7.29 -11.07 12.41
N GLU A 219 -8.56 -11.29 12.14
CA GLU A 219 -9.04 -12.42 11.34
C GLU A 219 -8.92 -12.16 9.84
N PHE A 220 -8.49 -13.15 9.07
CA PHE A 220 -8.37 -13.09 7.62
C PHE A 220 -8.79 -14.38 6.92
N ASP A 221 -9.20 -14.26 5.66
CA ASP A 221 -9.62 -15.40 4.81
C ASP A 221 -8.55 -15.74 3.77
N VAL A 222 -7.63 -14.81 3.51
CA VAL A 222 -6.58 -14.93 2.50
C VAL A 222 -5.25 -14.53 3.11
N ILE A 223 -4.23 -15.37 2.94
CA ILE A 223 -2.85 -15.06 3.33
C ILE A 223 -1.89 -15.19 2.15
N ILE A 224 -0.96 -14.25 2.03
CA ILE A 224 0.01 -14.21 0.94
C ILE A 224 1.43 -14.04 1.51
N GLY A 225 2.25 -15.08 1.36
CA GLY A 225 3.67 -15.04 1.70
C GLY A 225 4.50 -14.39 0.60
N ALA A 226 4.96 -13.16 0.83
CA ALA A 226 5.83 -12.38 -0.06
C ALA A 226 7.13 -11.91 0.64
N ASP A 227 7.56 -12.66 1.65
CA ASP A 227 8.71 -12.44 2.53
C ASP A 227 10.05 -12.97 1.98
N GLY A 228 10.03 -13.44 0.73
CA GLY A 228 11.21 -13.86 -0.03
C GLY A 228 11.67 -15.27 0.33
N ARG A 229 12.98 -15.52 0.24
CA ARG A 229 13.56 -16.87 0.39
C ARG A 229 13.30 -17.49 1.77
N ARG A 230 13.17 -16.66 2.82
CA ARG A 230 12.87 -17.11 4.18
C ARG A 230 11.36 -17.18 4.40
N ASN A 231 10.64 -17.82 3.48
CA ASN A 231 9.19 -17.92 3.51
C ASN A 231 8.75 -18.57 4.83
N THR A 232 7.97 -17.83 5.60
CA THR A 232 7.53 -18.20 6.95
C THR A 232 6.23 -19.00 6.97
N LEU A 233 5.50 -19.06 5.85
CA LEU A 233 4.33 -19.92 5.71
C LEU A 233 4.74 -21.39 5.54
N SER A 234 4.28 -22.24 6.44
CA SER A 234 4.35 -23.71 6.33
C SER A 234 3.48 -24.21 5.16
N GLY A 235 3.76 -25.43 4.67
CA GLY A 235 2.92 -26.10 3.66
C GLY A 235 3.34 -25.94 2.19
N LYS A 236 4.41 -25.22 1.86
CA LYS A 236 4.93 -25.16 0.46
C LYS A 236 5.75 -26.40 0.02
N ASN A 237 5.91 -27.39 0.89
CA ASN A 237 6.44 -28.71 0.57
C ASN A 237 5.31 -29.75 0.56
N VAL A 238 4.34 -29.58 -0.33
CA VAL A 238 3.62 -30.74 -0.86
C VAL A 238 4.34 -31.08 -2.15
N ALA A 239 5.42 -31.87 -2.06
CA ALA A 239 5.75 -32.72 -3.18
C ALA A 239 4.49 -33.56 -3.40
N LEU A 240 3.82 -33.38 -4.54
CA LEU A 240 2.73 -34.24 -4.95
C LEU A 240 3.22 -35.68 -4.81
N THR A 241 2.76 -36.39 -3.78
CA THR A 241 2.90 -37.83 -3.72
C THR A 241 2.04 -38.36 -4.85
N PRO A 242 2.63 -39.03 -5.86
CA PRO A 242 1.84 -39.57 -6.96
C PRO A 242 1.11 -40.81 -6.47
N GLN A 243 -0.10 -40.62 -5.95
CA GLN A 243 -1.06 -41.70 -5.71
C GLN A 243 -2.45 -41.08 -5.55
N GLU A 244 -3.05 -40.79 -6.70
CA GLU A 244 -4.51 -40.74 -6.95
C GLU A 244 -4.69 -40.61 -8.48
N VAL A 245 -4.42 -41.73 -9.17
CA VAL A 245 -4.93 -42.06 -10.51
C VAL A 245 -5.56 -43.44 -10.40
#